data_AF-A0A730N7D2-F1
#
_entry.id   AF-A0A730N7D2-F1
#
_cell.length_a   1.000
_cell.length_b   1.000
_cell.length_c   1.000
_cell.angle_alpha   90.00
_cell.angle_beta   90.00
_cell.angle_gamma   90.00
#
_symmetry.space_group_name_H-M   'P 1'
#
loop_
_entity.id
_entity.type
_entity.pdbx_description
1 polymer ?
#
loop_
_entity_poly.entity_id
_entity_poly.type
_entity_poly.pdbx_seq_one_letter_code
_entity_poly.pdbx_strand_id
1 'polypeptide(L)'
;LTGIVSRGGSIMAKWCLSHHKENFLFEHFREICEICAAYDVSLSLGDGLRPGSIQDANDEAQFSELHTLGELTKIAWEYDVQVMIEGPGHVPMHMIQRNMTEELESCHEAPFYTLGPLTTDIAPGYDHFTSGIGAAMIGWFGCAMLCYVTPKEHLGLPNKEDVKQGLITYKIAAHAADLAKGHPGAQIRDNAMSKARFEFRWEDQFNLALDPFTARAYHDETLPQESGKVAHFCSMCGPKFCSMKISQEVRDYAAAQTIEIGMADMSEDFRAKGGEIYLKREEA
;
A
#
# COMPACT_ATOMS: atom_id res chain seq x y z
N LEU A 1 6.55 26.16 8.79
CA LEU A 1 7.33 26.45 7.57
C LEU A 1 6.41 26.85 6.43
N THR A 2 5.44 26.00 6.08
CA THR A 2 4.54 26.12 4.93
C THR A 2 3.16 26.69 5.23
N GLY A 3 2.82 26.87 6.51
CA GLY A 3 1.53 27.47 6.92
C GLY A 3 0.34 26.57 6.59
N ILE A 4 -0.82 27.17 6.31
CA ILE A 4 -2.06 26.43 5.99
C ILE A 4 -2.09 26.08 4.50
N VAL A 5 -1.86 24.81 4.17
CA VAL A 5 -1.87 24.32 2.78
C VAL A 5 -3.20 23.72 2.32
N SER A 6 -4.15 23.51 3.26
CA SER A 6 -5.50 23.13 2.90
C SER A 6 -6.21 24.29 2.22
N ARG A 7 -6.75 24.06 1.01
CA ARG A 7 -7.57 25.07 0.33
C ARG A 7 -8.83 25.41 1.14
N GLY A 8 -9.54 24.40 1.64
CA GLY A 8 -10.72 24.61 2.49
C GLY A 8 -10.35 25.27 3.82
N GLY A 9 -9.31 24.77 4.49
CA GLY A 9 -8.83 25.33 5.76
C GLY A 9 -8.39 26.79 5.65
N SER A 10 -7.67 27.16 4.59
CA SER A 10 -7.23 28.55 4.37
C SER A 10 -8.39 29.52 4.05
N ILE A 11 -9.45 29.05 3.39
CA ILE A 11 -10.68 29.83 3.19
C ILE A 11 -11.34 30.12 4.55
N MET A 12 -11.47 29.10 5.39
CA MET A 12 -12.05 29.24 6.72
C MET A 12 -11.21 30.14 7.63
N ALA A 13 -9.88 29.96 7.64
CA ALA A 13 -8.96 30.81 8.39
C ALA A 13 -9.10 32.29 7.98
N LYS A 14 -9.17 32.58 6.67
CA LYS A 14 -9.39 33.94 6.16
C LYS A 14 -10.73 34.50 6.62
N TRP A 15 -11.78 33.68 6.61
CA TRP A 15 -13.11 34.10 7.07
C TRP A 15 -13.09 34.43 8.58
N CYS A 16 -12.49 33.56 9.42
CA CYS A 16 -12.40 33.77 10.87
C CYS A 16 -11.60 35.04 11.19
N LEU A 17 -10.47 35.27 10.52
CA LEU A 17 -9.67 36.48 10.70
C LEU A 17 -10.39 37.76 10.25
N SER A 18 -11.21 37.68 9.19
CA SER A 18 -11.93 38.85 8.68
C SER A 18 -13.06 39.28 9.62
N HIS A 19 -13.69 38.33 10.32
CA HIS A 19 -14.85 38.60 11.17
C HIS A 19 -14.54 38.56 12.66
N HIS A 20 -13.38 38.03 13.06
CA HIS A 20 -13.03 37.75 14.47
C HIS A 20 -14.13 36.96 15.19
N LYS A 21 -14.63 35.92 14.51
CA LYS A 21 -15.66 34.99 15.01
C LYS A 21 -15.18 33.56 14.86
N GLU A 22 -15.75 32.67 15.66
CA GLU A 22 -15.54 31.23 15.54
C GLU A 22 -16.02 30.73 14.18
N ASN A 23 -15.41 29.65 13.69
CA ASN A 23 -15.77 28.98 12.46
C ASN A 23 -17.28 28.65 12.45
N PHE A 24 -18.02 29.27 11.53
CA PHE A 24 -19.46 29.06 11.44
C PHE A 24 -19.85 27.60 11.16
N LEU A 25 -18.98 26.80 10.51
CA LEU A 25 -19.23 25.36 10.32
C LEU A 25 -19.17 24.60 11.64
N PHE A 26 -18.33 25.05 12.56
CA PHE A 26 -18.25 24.52 13.92
C PHE A 26 -19.47 24.97 14.74
N GLU A 27 -19.80 26.27 14.74
CA GLU A 27 -20.96 26.80 15.49
C GLU A 27 -22.28 26.17 15.05
N HIS A 28 -22.45 25.91 13.75
CA HIS A 28 -23.68 25.34 13.17
C HIS A 28 -23.57 23.83 12.89
N PHE A 29 -22.60 23.13 13.47
CA PHE A 29 -22.33 21.72 13.13
C PHE A 29 -23.53 20.79 13.38
N ARG A 30 -24.33 21.05 14.42
CA ARG A 30 -25.55 20.29 14.72
C ARG A 30 -26.61 20.43 13.61
N GLU A 31 -26.79 21.63 13.06
CA GLU A 31 -27.71 21.87 11.94
C GLU A 31 -27.23 21.18 10.66
N ILE A 32 -25.90 21.12 10.45
CA ILE A 32 -25.30 20.35 9.35
C ILE A 32 -25.63 18.85 9.52
N CYS A 33 -25.54 18.32 10.75
CA CYS A 33 -25.87 16.93 11.03
C CYS A 33 -27.34 16.62 10.75
N GLU A 34 -28.28 17.51 11.11
CA GLU A 34 -29.71 17.34 10.78
C GLU A 34 -29.95 17.25 9.26
N ILE A 35 -29.25 18.08 8.48
CA ILE A 35 -29.32 18.03 7.02
C ILE A 35 -28.73 16.71 6.51
N CYS A 36 -27.53 16.31 6.95
CA CYS A 36 -26.88 15.08 6.52
C CYS A 36 -27.71 13.83 6.86
N ALA A 37 -28.31 13.78 8.05
CA ALA A 37 -29.16 12.68 8.51
C ALA A 37 -30.41 12.50 7.62
N ALA A 38 -30.97 13.60 7.09
CA ALA A 38 -32.14 13.53 6.22
C ALA A 38 -31.86 12.86 4.86
N TYR A 39 -30.59 12.76 4.44
CA TYR A 39 -30.20 12.26 3.12
C TYR A 39 -29.13 11.15 3.16
N ASP A 40 -28.77 10.64 4.34
CA ASP A 40 -27.69 9.67 4.54
C ASP A 40 -26.36 10.11 3.87
N VAL A 41 -25.98 11.36 4.13
CA VAL A 41 -24.68 11.90 3.68
C VAL A 41 -23.66 11.68 4.79
N SER A 42 -22.64 10.87 4.54
CA SER A 42 -21.51 10.73 5.44
C SER A 42 -20.68 12.01 5.50
N LEU A 43 -20.21 12.38 6.69
CA LEU A 43 -19.31 13.50 6.91
C LEU A 43 -17.85 13.02 6.81
N SER A 44 -17.10 13.65 5.90
CA SER A 44 -15.64 13.60 5.87
C SER A 44 -15.12 14.83 6.61
N LEU A 45 -14.66 14.67 7.84
CA LEU A 45 -14.21 15.79 8.66
C LEU A 45 -12.81 16.21 8.20
N GLY A 46 -12.74 17.38 7.54
CA GLY A 46 -11.56 17.83 6.80
C GLY A 46 -10.36 18.23 7.67
N ASP A 47 -9.16 18.01 7.13
CA ASP A 47 -7.88 18.32 7.74
C ASP A 47 -7.37 19.73 7.34
N GLY A 48 -8.11 20.75 7.78
CA GLY A 48 -7.87 22.15 7.47
C GLY A 48 -6.47 22.65 7.84
N LEU A 49 -5.85 22.09 8.88
CA LEU A 49 -4.55 22.44 9.42
C LEU A 49 -3.50 21.32 9.19
N ARG A 50 -3.70 20.46 8.19
CA ARG A 50 -2.71 19.42 7.84
C ARG A 50 -1.33 20.01 7.48
N PRO A 51 -0.24 19.26 7.72
CA PRO A 51 1.11 19.67 7.36
C PRO A 51 1.34 19.65 5.84
N GLY A 52 1.90 20.75 5.33
CA GLY A 52 2.33 20.91 3.93
C GLY A 52 3.82 20.77 3.69
N SER A 53 4.58 20.41 4.73
CA SER A 53 5.99 20.05 4.66
C SER A 53 6.34 19.12 5.81
N ILE A 54 7.41 18.36 5.64
CA ILE A 54 7.95 17.45 6.66
C ILE A 54 8.25 18.19 7.97
N GLN A 55 8.65 19.46 7.91
CA GLN A 55 8.97 20.26 9.10
C GLN A 55 7.74 20.56 9.96
N ASP A 56 6.56 20.68 9.36
CA ASP A 56 5.33 21.05 10.04
C ASP A 56 4.53 19.84 10.54
N ALA A 57 5.01 18.63 10.24
CA ALA A 57 4.36 17.39 10.63
C ALA A 57 4.26 17.25 12.16
N ASN A 58 3.08 16.87 12.64
CA ASN A 58 2.76 16.59 14.03
C ASN A 58 2.89 17.81 14.95
N ASP A 59 2.71 19.01 14.41
CA ASP A 59 2.70 20.23 15.20
C ASP A 59 1.42 20.38 16.03
N GLU A 60 1.39 21.40 16.88
CA GLU A 60 0.26 21.67 17.76
C GLU A 60 -1.02 22.01 16.99
N ALA A 61 -0.90 22.70 15.84
CA ALA A 61 -2.06 23.10 15.03
C ALA A 61 -2.76 21.87 14.44
N GLN A 62 -1.99 20.94 13.89
CA GLN A 62 -2.51 19.69 13.33
C GLN A 62 -3.25 18.86 14.40
N PHE A 63 -2.63 18.60 15.54
CA PHE A 63 -3.26 17.74 16.56
C PHE A 63 -4.41 18.44 17.30
N SER A 64 -4.37 19.77 17.47
CA SER A 64 -5.52 20.51 18.01
C SER A 64 -6.75 20.37 17.12
N GLU A 65 -6.58 20.44 15.80
CA GLU A 65 -7.67 20.18 14.87
C GLU A 65 -8.15 18.72 15.00
N LEU A 66 -7.25 17.73 14.95
CA LEU A 66 -7.61 16.31 15.06
C LEU A 66 -8.44 16.00 16.31
N HIS A 67 -8.06 16.53 17.48
CA HIS A 67 -8.83 16.35 18.71
C HIS A 67 -10.21 16.98 18.62
N THR A 68 -10.31 18.16 17.99
CA THR A 68 -11.59 18.81 17.70
C THR A 68 -12.46 17.96 16.78
N LEU A 69 -11.88 17.31 15.77
CA LEU A 69 -12.62 16.39 14.89
C LEU A 69 -13.18 15.19 15.67
N GLY A 70 -12.45 14.69 16.68
CA GLY A 70 -12.93 13.66 17.59
C GLY A 70 -14.16 14.07 18.40
N GLU A 71 -14.18 15.32 18.88
CA GLU A 71 -15.36 15.90 19.54
C GLU A 71 -16.55 16.02 18.57
N LEU A 72 -16.31 16.53 17.36
CA LEU A 72 -17.33 16.66 16.32
C LEU A 72 -17.87 15.29 15.87
N THR A 73 -17.03 14.25 15.88
CA THR A 73 -17.44 12.87 15.57
C THR A 73 -18.51 12.39 16.52
N LYS A 74 -18.31 12.59 17.83
CA LYS A 74 -19.33 12.26 18.84
C LYS A 74 -20.63 13.02 18.61
N ILE A 75 -20.55 14.31 18.28
CA ILE A 75 -21.74 15.12 17.99
C ILE A 75 -22.47 14.55 16.77
N ALA A 76 -21.77 14.24 15.68
CA ALA A 76 -22.40 13.67 14.48
C ALA A 76 -23.06 12.30 14.76
N TRP A 77 -22.44 11.46 15.59
CA TRP A 77 -23.01 10.18 16.01
C TRP A 77 -24.26 10.31 16.88
N GLU A 78 -24.46 11.41 17.62
CA GLU A 78 -25.73 11.68 18.31
C GLU A 78 -26.92 11.83 17.34
N TYR A 79 -26.65 12.16 16.07
CA TYR A 79 -27.65 12.29 15.00
C TYR A 79 -27.66 11.09 14.04
N ASP A 80 -26.97 9.99 14.38
CA ASP A 80 -26.79 8.82 13.52
C ASP A 80 -26.16 9.15 12.14
N VAL A 81 -25.35 10.22 12.07
CA VAL A 81 -24.62 10.58 10.84
C VAL A 81 -23.30 9.81 10.76
N GLN A 82 -23.06 9.14 9.63
CA GLN A 82 -21.82 8.40 9.37
C GLN A 82 -20.62 9.37 9.26
N VAL A 83 -19.48 9.03 9.85
CA VAL A 83 -18.29 9.90 9.90
C VAL A 83 -17.04 9.16 9.46
N MET A 84 -16.16 9.85 8.74
CA MET A 84 -14.74 9.52 8.57
C MET A 84 -13.88 10.77 8.81
N ILE A 85 -12.62 10.58 9.20
CA ILE A 85 -11.69 11.67 9.56
C ILE A 85 -10.67 11.85 8.46
N GLU A 86 -10.44 13.08 8.00
CA GLU A 86 -9.32 13.35 7.08
C GLU A 86 -8.01 13.54 7.84
N GLY A 87 -6.91 13.12 7.22
CA GLY A 87 -5.59 13.04 7.84
C GLY A 87 -4.44 13.52 6.95
N PRO A 88 -3.25 13.68 7.53
CA PRO A 88 -2.20 14.57 7.06
C PRO A 88 -1.69 14.31 5.63
N GLY A 89 -1.04 15.37 5.13
CA GLY A 89 -0.34 15.41 3.85
C GLY A 89 1.14 15.01 3.95
N HIS A 90 2.00 15.84 4.54
CA HIS A 90 3.45 15.62 4.54
C HIS A 90 3.93 15.15 5.91
N VAL A 91 4.41 13.91 6.02
CA VAL A 91 4.83 13.29 7.29
C VAL A 91 6.03 12.35 7.08
N PRO A 92 7.16 12.56 7.76
CA PRO A 92 8.30 11.66 7.64
C PRO A 92 7.99 10.31 8.29
N MET A 93 8.54 9.21 7.74
CA MET A 93 8.16 7.84 8.12
C MET A 93 8.14 7.56 9.63
N HIS A 94 9.11 8.10 10.39
CA HIS A 94 9.21 7.90 11.84
C HIS A 94 8.08 8.57 12.65
N MET A 95 7.28 9.45 12.04
CA MET A 95 6.15 10.15 12.65
C MET A 95 4.79 9.59 12.22
N ILE A 96 4.74 8.70 11.20
CA ILE A 96 3.49 8.18 10.64
C ILE A 96 2.70 7.39 11.68
N GLN A 97 3.36 6.50 12.43
CA GLN A 97 2.69 5.67 13.44
C GLN A 97 1.97 6.53 14.50
N ARG A 98 2.60 7.63 14.92
CA ARG A 98 1.99 8.55 15.89
C ARG A 98 0.67 9.12 15.37
N ASN A 99 0.60 9.53 14.10
CA ASN A 99 -0.65 10.05 13.53
C ASN A 99 -1.79 9.03 13.62
N MET A 100 -1.51 7.76 13.30
CA MET A 100 -2.52 6.70 13.39
C MET A 100 -2.96 6.48 14.84
N THR A 101 -2.02 6.43 15.79
CA THR A 101 -2.34 6.24 17.21
C THR A 101 -3.19 7.39 17.76
N GLU A 102 -2.82 8.64 17.47
CA GLU A 102 -3.54 9.83 17.94
C GLU A 102 -4.97 9.87 17.36
N GLU A 103 -5.15 9.45 16.10
CA GLU A 103 -6.47 9.38 15.47
C GLU A 103 -7.35 8.30 16.10
N LEU A 104 -6.84 7.08 16.28
CA LEU A 104 -7.61 6.00 16.91
C LEU A 104 -8.08 6.38 18.32
N GLU A 105 -7.19 6.99 19.11
CA GLU A 105 -7.48 7.41 20.48
C GLU A 105 -8.47 8.58 20.54
N SER A 106 -8.24 9.62 19.74
CA SER A 106 -9.00 10.87 19.82
C SER A 106 -10.31 10.83 19.03
N CYS A 107 -10.35 10.08 17.93
CA CYS A 107 -11.50 9.98 17.03
C CYS A 107 -12.26 8.65 17.15
N HIS A 108 -11.96 7.86 18.18
CA HIS A 108 -12.77 6.71 18.61
C HIS A 108 -12.87 5.62 17.54
N GLU A 109 -11.75 5.34 16.86
CA GLU A 109 -11.65 4.35 15.78
C GLU A 109 -12.59 4.64 14.59
N ALA A 110 -12.96 5.90 14.38
CA ALA A 110 -13.62 6.31 13.14
C ALA A 110 -12.73 5.97 11.92
N PRO A 111 -13.30 5.70 10.72
CA PRO A 111 -12.51 5.46 9.53
C PRO A 111 -11.59 6.66 9.21
N PHE A 112 -10.28 6.41 9.13
CA PHE A 112 -9.31 7.44 8.77
C PHE A 112 -9.08 7.52 7.25
N TYR A 113 -8.97 8.74 6.72
CA TYR A 113 -8.82 9.05 5.28
C TYR A 113 -7.64 10.00 5.04
N THR A 114 -6.51 9.51 4.52
CA THR A 114 -5.26 10.32 4.48
C THR A 114 -4.85 10.75 3.08
N LEU A 115 -4.23 11.93 2.94
CA LEU A 115 -3.60 12.39 1.71
C LEU A 115 -2.13 11.94 1.63
N GLY A 116 -1.91 10.67 1.25
CA GLY A 116 -0.58 10.04 1.35
C GLY A 116 -0.42 9.33 2.68
N PRO A 117 0.54 9.72 3.55
CA PRO A 117 1.31 10.98 3.50
C PRO A 117 2.59 10.93 2.67
N LEU A 118 3.03 12.09 2.14
CA LEU A 118 4.33 12.30 1.51
C LEU A 118 5.44 12.15 2.55
N THR A 119 6.37 11.24 2.29
CA THR A 119 7.49 10.93 3.21
C THR A 119 8.71 11.85 3.05
N THR A 120 8.75 12.64 1.97
CA THR A 120 9.79 13.62 1.69
C THR A 120 9.31 14.68 0.72
N ASP A 121 9.84 15.91 0.84
CA ASP A 121 9.43 17.08 0.05
C ASP A 121 10.35 17.33 -1.16
N ILE A 122 11.40 16.53 -1.35
CA ILE A 122 12.50 16.84 -2.28
C ILE A 122 12.33 16.26 -3.68
N ALA A 123 11.19 15.64 -3.99
CA ALA A 123 10.99 14.91 -5.24
C ALA A 123 9.70 15.29 -6.02
N PRO A 124 9.42 16.59 -6.25
CA PRO A 124 8.29 16.99 -7.08
C PRO A 124 8.42 16.37 -8.48
N GLY A 125 7.31 15.88 -9.04
CA GLY A 125 7.32 15.01 -10.22
C GLY A 125 7.23 13.51 -9.88
N TYR A 126 7.54 13.15 -8.62
CA TYR A 126 7.49 11.79 -8.10
C TYR A 126 6.67 11.68 -6.82
N ASP A 127 5.79 12.63 -6.55
CA ASP A 127 5.06 12.67 -5.27
C ASP A 127 4.07 11.53 -5.09
N HIS A 128 3.51 10.99 -6.18
CA HIS A 128 2.81 9.69 -6.16
C HIS A 128 3.64 8.58 -5.50
N PHE A 129 4.97 8.55 -5.72
CA PHE A 129 5.87 7.57 -5.12
C PHE A 129 6.24 7.93 -3.67
N THR A 130 6.61 9.19 -3.40
CA THR A 130 6.96 9.64 -2.04
C THR A 130 5.79 9.44 -1.07
N SER A 131 4.57 9.70 -1.54
CA SER A 131 3.32 9.46 -0.81
C SER A 131 2.92 8.00 -0.79
N GLY A 132 3.14 7.23 -1.87
CA GLY A 132 2.85 5.81 -1.91
C GLY A 132 3.54 5.02 -0.79
N ILE A 133 4.76 5.43 -0.41
CA ILE A 133 5.47 4.87 0.75
C ILE A 133 4.70 5.13 2.05
N GLY A 134 4.34 6.38 2.32
CA GLY A 134 3.64 6.74 3.55
C GLY A 134 2.22 6.18 3.59
N ALA A 135 1.54 6.15 2.44
CA ALA A 135 0.21 5.58 2.27
C ALA A 135 0.19 4.07 2.59
N ALA A 136 1.19 3.31 2.13
CA ALA A 136 1.32 1.90 2.49
C ALA A 136 1.57 1.71 4.00
N MET A 137 2.39 2.58 4.62
CA MET A 137 2.67 2.53 6.06
C MET A 137 1.44 2.85 6.90
N ILE A 138 0.77 3.97 6.63
CA ILE A 138 -0.40 4.39 7.41
C ILE A 138 -1.60 3.49 7.15
N GLY A 139 -1.76 2.99 5.92
CA GLY A 139 -2.73 1.95 5.58
C GLY A 139 -2.48 0.66 6.36
N TRP A 140 -1.22 0.25 6.51
CA TRP A 140 -0.85 -0.89 7.35
C TRP A 140 -1.20 -0.66 8.82
N PHE A 141 -0.94 0.55 9.33
CA PHE A 141 -1.22 0.89 10.73
C PHE A 141 -2.71 1.00 11.06
N GLY A 142 -3.60 1.16 10.07
CA GLY A 142 -5.05 1.11 10.29
C GLY A 142 -5.89 2.03 9.44
N CYS A 143 -5.29 2.91 8.62
CA CYS A 143 -6.03 3.86 7.80
C CYS A 143 -6.98 3.14 6.83
N ALA A 144 -8.23 3.63 6.76
CA ALA A 144 -9.31 2.97 6.05
C ALA A 144 -9.35 3.34 4.56
N MET A 145 -8.99 4.58 4.21
CA MET A 145 -9.02 5.06 2.84
C MET A 145 -7.81 5.95 2.55
N LEU A 146 -7.27 5.87 1.34
CA LEU A 146 -6.06 6.59 0.94
C LEU A 146 -6.38 7.51 -0.24
N CYS A 147 -6.30 8.82 -0.04
CA CYS A 147 -6.41 9.79 -1.11
C CYS A 147 -5.13 9.75 -1.92
N TYR A 148 -5.27 9.47 -3.21
CA TYR A 148 -4.13 9.40 -4.11
C TYR A 148 -3.42 10.75 -4.30
N VAL A 149 -2.15 10.69 -4.62
CA VAL A 149 -1.33 11.84 -5.03
C VAL A 149 -0.81 11.53 -6.43
N THR A 150 -0.89 12.52 -7.31
CA THR A 150 -0.45 12.35 -8.71
C THR A 150 1.04 12.66 -8.86
N PRO A 151 1.70 12.20 -9.96
CA PRO A 151 3.08 12.58 -10.23
C PRO A 151 3.30 14.08 -10.31
N LYS A 152 2.31 14.84 -10.80
CA LYS A 152 2.37 16.30 -10.96
C LYS A 152 1.89 17.10 -9.75
N GLU A 153 1.66 16.44 -8.62
CA GLU A 153 1.43 17.19 -7.39
C GLU A 153 2.58 18.19 -7.17
N HIS A 154 2.24 19.37 -6.66
CA HIS A 154 3.13 20.53 -6.52
C HIS A 154 3.67 21.14 -7.84
N LEU A 155 3.28 20.63 -9.01
CA LEU A 155 3.75 21.11 -10.32
C LEU A 155 2.64 21.62 -11.24
N GLY A 156 1.45 21.01 -11.21
CA GLY A 156 0.33 21.44 -12.04
C GLY A 156 -0.80 20.43 -12.11
N LEU A 157 -1.78 20.71 -12.97
CA LEU A 157 -2.93 19.83 -13.14
C LEU A 157 -2.52 18.50 -13.80
N PRO A 158 -2.96 17.34 -13.26
CA PRO A 158 -2.66 16.05 -13.85
C PRO A 158 -3.39 15.85 -15.17
N ASN A 159 -2.71 15.20 -16.12
CA ASN A 159 -3.33 14.68 -17.34
C ASN A 159 -3.84 13.24 -17.11
N LYS A 160 -4.39 12.62 -18.15
CA LYS A 160 -4.93 11.25 -18.10
C LYS A 160 -3.92 10.21 -17.60
N GLU A 161 -2.66 10.30 -18.03
CA GLU A 161 -1.63 9.35 -17.64
C GLU A 161 -1.18 9.57 -16.20
N ASP A 162 -1.05 10.84 -15.77
CA ASP A 162 -0.73 11.18 -14.39
C ASP A 162 -1.79 10.63 -13.42
N VAL A 163 -3.08 10.69 -13.80
CA VAL A 163 -4.19 10.09 -13.04
C VAL A 163 -4.05 8.57 -12.97
N LYS A 164 -3.79 7.90 -14.10
CA LYS A 164 -3.59 6.45 -14.15
C LYS A 164 -2.43 6.03 -13.23
N GLN A 165 -1.30 6.73 -13.29
CA GLN A 165 -0.13 6.45 -12.46
C GLN A 165 -0.44 6.60 -10.97
N GLY A 166 -1.10 7.70 -10.57
CA GLY A 166 -1.52 7.89 -9.18
C GLY A 166 -2.44 6.76 -8.69
N LEU A 167 -3.44 6.37 -9.50
CA LEU A 167 -4.36 5.29 -9.15
C LEU A 167 -3.66 3.94 -9.00
N ILE A 168 -2.78 3.57 -9.94
CA ILE A 168 -2.04 2.31 -9.86
C ILE A 168 -1.10 2.31 -8.64
N THR A 169 -0.39 3.41 -8.38
CA THR A 169 0.49 3.52 -7.20
C THR A 169 -0.28 3.34 -5.90
N TYR A 170 -1.45 3.94 -5.77
CA TYR A 170 -2.25 3.81 -4.55
C TYR A 170 -2.96 2.46 -4.43
N LYS A 171 -3.30 1.80 -5.55
CA LYS A 171 -3.74 0.40 -5.52
C LYS A 171 -2.63 -0.53 -5.06
N ILE A 172 -1.37 -0.26 -5.42
CA ILE A 172 -0.20 -0.99 -4.90
C ILE A 172 -0.03 -0.72 -3.40
N ALA A 173 -0.07 0.54 -2.97
CA ALA A 173 0.08 0.92 -1.57
C ALA A 173 -1.00 0.28 -0.67
N ALA A 174 -2.26 0.35 -1.09
CA ALA A 174 -3.38 -0.28 -0.38
C ALA A 174 -3.23 -1.80 -0.31
N HIS A 175 -2.87 -2.47 -1.41
CA HIS A 175 -2.65 -3.92 -1.42
C HIS A 175 -1.44 -4.32 -0.55
N ALA A 176 -0.37 -3.53 -0.54
CA ALA A 176 0.78 -3.74 0.33
C ALA A 176 0.39 -3.62 1.82
N ALA A 177 -0.45 -2.65 2.16
CA ALA A 177 -1.04 -2.53 3.50
C ALA A 177 -1.90 -3.76 3.85
N ASP A 178 -2.76 -4.22 2.94
CA ASP A 178 -3.59 -5.42 3.16
C ASP A 178 -2.75 -6.69 3.39
N LEU A 179 -1.65 -6.85 2.65
CA LEU A 179 -0.69 -7.94 2.89
C LEU A 179 -0.03 -7.82 4.26
N ALA A 180 0.43 -6.63 4.64
CA ALA A 180 1.07 -6.40 5.94
C ALA A 180 0.10 -6.59 7.11
N LYS A 181 -1.19 -6.30 6.91
CA LYS A 181 -2.28 -6.58 7.86
C LYS A 181 -2.68 -8.06 7.91
N GLY A 182 -2.22 -8.88 6.98
CA GLY A 182 -2.64 -10.27 6.85
C GLY A 182 -4.12 -10.42 6.46
N HIS A 183 -4.67 -9.48 5.68
CA HIS A 183 -6.07 -9.51 5.27
C HIS A 183 -6.41 -10.82 4.54
N PRO A 184 -7.48 -11.54 4.92
CA PRO A 184 -7.87 -12.77 4.25
C PRO A 184 -8.02 -12.56 2.73
N GLY A 185 -7.32 -13.38 1.95
CA GLY A 185 -7.39 -13.34 0.49
C GLY A 185 -6.38 -12.41 -0.21
N ALA A 186 -5.74 -11.46 0.48
CA ALA A 186 -4.77 -10.57 -0.15
C ALA A 186 -3.62 -11.36 -0.80
N GLN A 187 -3.03 -12.29 -0.04
CA GLN A 187 -1.89 -13.10 -0.49
C GLN A 187 -2.23 -14.08 -1.63
N ILE A 188 -3.51 -14.39 -1.89
CA ILE A 188 -3.90 -15.29 -2.98
C ILE A 188 -3.47 -14.72 -4.32
N ARG A 189 -3.64 -13.40 -4.53
CA ARG A 189 -3.25 -12.73 -5.76
C ARG A 189 -1.74 -12.76 -5.97
N ASP A 190 -0.96 -12.47 -4.93
CA ASP A 190 0.51 -12.53 -4.96
C ASP A 190 1.03 -13.93 -5.27
N ASN A 191 0.43 -14.95 -4.64
CA ASN A 191 0.80 -16.34 -4.88
C ASN A 191 0.44 -16.79 -6.30
N ALA A 192 -0.74 -16.39 -6.82
CA ALA A 192 -1.13 -16.68 -8.20
C ALA A 192 -0.18 -16.03 -9.21
N MET A 193 0.15 -14.75 -9.02
CA MET A 193 1.13 -14.00 -9.81
C MET A 193 2.52 -14.65 -9.76
N SER A 194 2.99 -15.01 -8.57
CA SER A 194 4.31 -15.62 -8.36
C SER A 194 4.40 -17.00 -8.99
N LYS A 195 3.34 -17.80 -8.88
CA LYS A 195 3.25 -19.12 -9.51
C LYS A 195 3.20 -19.01 -11.03
N ALA A 196 2.41 -18.08 -11.58
CA ALA A 196 2.38 -17.82 -13.03
C ALA A 196 3.77 -17.41 -13.56
N ARG A 197 4.48 -16.57 -12.81
CA ARG A 197 5.86 -16.17 -13.13
C ARG A 197 6.83 -17.34 -13.12
N PHE A 198 6.80 -18.17 -12.08
CA PHE A 198 7.71 -19.31 -11.96
C PHE A 198 7.46 -20.39 -13.03
N GLU A 199 6.20 -20.60 -13.40
CA GLU A 199 5.77 -21.55 -14.43
C GLU A 199 5.83 -20.97 -15.85
N PHE A 200 6.35 -19.75 -16.01
CA PHE A 200 6.45 -19.05 -17.30
C PHE A 200 5.10 -18.90 -18.04
N ARG A 201 3.99 -18.83 -17.30
CA ARG A 201 2.65 -18.55 -17.83
C ARG A 201 2.49 -17.04 -18.02
N TRP A 202 3.18 -16.49 -19.03
CA TRP A 202 3.28 -15.05 -19.27
C TRP A 202 1.92 -14.36 -19.40
N GLU A 203 0.99 -14.95 -20.15
CA GLU A 203 -0.36 -14.40 -20.31
C GLU A 203 -1.10 -14.27 -18.98
N ASP A 204 -1.03 -15.30 -18.15
CA ASP A 204 -1.64 -15.28 -16.81
C ASP A 204 -0.95 -14.24 -15.93
N GLN A 205 0.38 -14.13 -16.00
CA GLN A 205 1.14 -13.13 -15.27
C GLN A 205 0.70 -11.71 -15.65
N PHE A 206 0.52 -11.41 -16.94
CA PHE A 206 0.05 -10.08 -17.37
C PHE A 206 -1.38 -9.83 -16.89
N ASN A 207 -2.28 -10.79 -17.07
CA ASN A 207 -3.70 -10.63 -16.72
C ASN A 207 -3.92 -10.50 -15.20
N LEU A 208 -3.02 -11.04 -14.37
CA LEU A 208 -3.06 -10.91 -12.91
C LEU A 208 -2.49 -9.56 -12.41
N ALA A 209 -1.74 -8.82 -13.25
CA ALA A 209 -1.13 -7.55 -12.86
C ALA A 209 -2.18 -6.48 -12.56
N LEU A 210 -1.80 -5.45 -11.78
CA LEU A 210 -2.68 -4.30 -11.52
C LEU A 210 -2.88 -3.44 -12.79
N ASP A 211 -1.90 -3.44 -13.69
CA ASP A 211 -1.97 -2.81 -15.00
C ASP A 211 -1.48 -3.80 -16.08
N PRO A 212 -2.38 -4.68 -16.57
CA PRO A 212 -2.04 -5.73 -17.53
C PRO A 212 -1.44 -5.21 -18.83
N PHE A 213 -1.89 -4.04 -19.30
CA PHE A 213 -1.43 -3.44 -20.55
C PHE A 213 0.03 -3.02 -20.47
N THR A 214 0.41 -2.35 -19.37
CA THR A 214 1.80 -1.93 -19.15
C THR A 214 2.71 -3.15 -18.96
N ALA A 215 2.28 -4.15 -18.18
CA ALA A 215 3.05 -5.37 -17.98
C ALA A 215 3.37 -6.10 -19.30
N ARG A 216 2.37 -6.21 -20.18
CA ARG A 216 2.51 -6.80 -21.52
C ARG A 216 3.41 -5.94 -22.42
N ALA A 217 3.17 -4.64 -22.46
CA ALA A 217 3.95 -3.71 -23.30
C ALA A 217 5.45 -3.79 -22.99
N TYR A 218 5.84 -3.76 -21.71
CA TYR A 218 7.25 -3.81 -21.30
C TYR A 218 7.93 -5.14 -21.64
N HIS A 219 7.21 -6.26 -21.58
CA HIS A 219 7.75 -7.53 -22.06
C HIS A 219 7.97 -7.49 -23.59
N ASP A 220 6.97 -7.00 -24.32
CA ASP A 220 6.92 -7.04 -25.77
C ASP A 220 7.88 -6.05 -26.45
N GLU A 221 8.36 -5.04 -25.73
CA GLU A 221 9.45 -4.17 -26.19
C GLU A 221 10.71 -4.96 -26.62
N THR A 222 10.95 -6.13 -26.03
CA THR A 222 12.13 -6.95 -26.31
C THR A 222 11.81 -8.35 -26.82
N LEU A 223 10.65 -8.91 -26.49
CA LEU A 223 10.20 -10.24 -26.92
C LEU A 223 8.75 -10.20 -27.46
N PRO A 224 8.50 -9.50 -28.58
CA PRO A 224 7.14 -9.28 -29.07
C PRO A 224 6.48 -10.54 -29.66
N GLN A 225 7.28 -11.52 -30.09
CA GLN A 225 6.81 -12.72 -30.77
C GLN A 225 5.93 -13.58 -29.83
N GLU A 226 4.92 -14.27 -30.38
CA GLU A 226 4.08 -15.22 -29.62
C GLU A 226 4.90 -16.31 -28.94
N SER A 227 6.00 -16.75 -29.55
CA SER A 227 6.94 -17.71 -28.94
C SER A 227 7.59 -17.17 -27.66
N GLY A 228 7.67 -15.84 -27.49
CA GLY A 228 8.13 -15.21 -26.25
C GLY A 228 7.19 -15.45 -25.08
N LYS A 229 5.88 -15.62 -25.34
CA LYS A 229 4.84 -15.83 -24.30
C LYS A 229 4.81 -17.25 -23.74
N VAL A 230 5.57 -18.15 -24.35
CA VAL A 230 5.77 -19.53 -23.88
C VAL A 230 7.24 -19.80 -23.54
N ALA A 231 8.09 -18.77 -23.59
CA ALA A 231 9.52 -18.91 -23.32
C ALA A 231 9.80 -19.09 -21.83
N HIS A 232 10.66 -20.05 -21.49
CA HIS A 232 11.15 -20.25 -20.12
C HIS A 232 12.28 -19.27 -19.74
N PHE A 233 12.15 -18.01 -20.15
CA PHE A 233 13.08 -16.91 -19.85
C PHE A 233 12.48 -15.57 -20.28
N CYS A 234 13.05 -14.47 -19.80
CA CYS A 234 12.85 -13.13 -20.36
C CYS A 234 14.17 -12.56 -20.92
N SER A 235 14.11 -11.37 -21.51
CA SER A 235 15.29 -10.69 -22.07
C SER A 235 16.36 -10.33 -21.03
N MET A 236 16.00 -10.22 -19.74
CA MET A 236 16.93 -9.88 -18.66
C MET A 236 18.06 -10.92 -18.48
N CYS A 237 17.72 -12.22 -18.45
CA CYS A 237 18.70 -13.29 -18.21
C CYS A 237 18.94 -14.16 -19.45
N GLY A 238 18.04 -14.10 -20.43
CA GLY A 238 18.07 -14.96 -21.60
C GLY A 238 17.90 -16.45 -21.28
N PRO A 239 17.99 -17.32 -22.30
CA PRO A 239 17.61 -18.73 -22.20
C PRO A 239 18.54 -19.60 -21.34
N LYS A 240 19.77 -19.14 -21.08
CA LYS A 240 20.82 -19.92 -20.40
C LYS A 240 20.97 -19.60 -18.92
N PHE A 241 20.60 -18.39 -18.49
CA PHE A 241 20.87 -17.90 -17.14
C PHE A 241 19.60 -17.51 -16.37
N CYS A 242 18.42 -17.87 -16.89
CA CYS A 242 17.18 -17.66 -16.15
C CYS A 242 17.16 -18.55 -14.90
N SER A 243 17.17 -17.91 -13.73
CA SER A 243 17.21 -18.58 -12.42
C SER A 243 16.02 -19.50 -12.18
N MET A 244 14.82 -19.11 -12.62
CA MET A 244 13.59 -19.92 -12.46
C MET A 244 13.65 -21.18 -13.31
N LYS A 245 14.18 -21.08 -14.54
CA LYS A 245 14.37 -22.23 -15.43
C LYS A 245 15.38 -23.22 -14.85
N ILE A 246 16.54 -22.72 -14.41
CA ILE A 246 17.57 -23.54 -13.74
C ILE A 246 16.98 -24.22 -12.51
N SER A 247 16.18 -23.50 -11.71
CA SER A 247 15.51 -24.07 -10.54
C SER A 247 14.52 -25.17 -10.90
N GLN A 248 13.78 -25.02 -11.99
CA GLN A 248 12.88 -26.05 -12.50
C GLN A 248 13.66 -27.30 -12.96
N GLU A 249 14.75 -27.12 -13.72
CA GLU A 249 15.62 -28.22 -14.17
C GLU A 249 16.22 -28.99 -12.98
N VAL A 250 16.65 -28.29 -11.92
CA VAL A 250 17.14 -28.94 -10.68
C VAL A 250 16.04 -29.71 -9.97
N ARG A 251 14.81 -29.18 -9.89
CA ARG A 251 13.66 -29.87 -9.29
C ARG A 251 13.28 -31.11 -10.07
N ASP A 252 13.25 -31.02 -11.40
CA ASP A 252 12.93 -32.13 -12.29
C ASP A 252 14.01 -33.23 -12.20
N TYR A 253 15.29 -32.85 -12.17
CA TYR A 253 16.39 -33.77 -11.93
C TYR A 253 16.28 -34.49 -10.58
N ALA A 254 16.00 -33.74 -9.50
CA ALA A 254 15.82 -34.31 -8.16
C ALA A 254 14.59 -35.22 -8.08
N ALA A 255 13.50 -34.91 -8.78
CA ALA A 255 12.31 -35.76 -8.85
C ALA A 255 12.54 -37.03 -9.71
N ALA A 256 13.37 -36.93 -10.75
CA ALA A 256 13.75 -38.03 -11.62
C ALA A 256 14.82 -38.96 -10.99
N GLN A 257 15.63 -38.44 -10.05
CA GLN A 257 16.40 -39.28 -9.15
C GLN A 257 15.43 -39.97 -8.18
N THR A 258 14.92 -41.12 -8.60
CA THR A 258 14.07 -41.97 -7.79
C THR A 258 14.70 -42.16 -6.42
N ILE A 259 13.92 -41.86 -5.37
CA ILE A 259 14.16 -42.30 -4.00
C ILE A 259 14.51 -43.80 -3.98
N GLU A 260 14.01 -44.61 -4.94
CA GLU A 260 14.40 -46.01 -5.11
C GLU A 260 15.89 -46.25 -5.39
N ILE A 261 16.60 -45.40 -6.15
CA ILE A 261 18.04 -45.59 -6.39
C ILE A 261 18.79 -45.24 -5.11
N GLY A 262 18.46 -44.12 -4.47
CA GLY A 262 19.06 -43.76 -3.17
C GLY A 262 18.73 -44.77 -2.06
N MET A 263 17.51 -45.33 -2.04
CA MET A 263 17.10 -46.38 -1.10
C MET A 263 17.71 -47.73 -1.47
N ALA A 264 17.91 -48.04 -2.75
CA ALA A 264 18.61 -49.26 -3.19
C ALA A 264 20.09 -49.18 -2.82
N ASP A 265 20.75 -48.05 -3.06
CA ASP A 265 22.14 -47.80 -2.69
C ASP A 265 22.31 -47.87 -1.16
N MET A 266 21.42 -47.24 -0.39
CA MET A 266 21.44 -47.33 1.08
C MET A 266 21.08 -48.74 1.59
N SER A 267 20.24 -49.49 0.87
CA SER A 267 19.91 -50.89 1.19
C SER A 267 21.08 -51.83 0.88
N GLU A 268 21.79 -51.60 -0.21
CA GLU A 268 23.03 -52.31 -0.55
C GLU A 268 24.12 -51.99 0.46
N ASP A 269 24.32 -50.72 0.82
CA ASP A 269 25.30 -50.29 1.81
C ASP A 269 24.99 -50.84 3.22
N PHE A 270 23.70 -50.87 3.60
CA PHE A 270 23.25 -51.52 4.83
C PHE A 270 23.57 -53.03 4.84
N ARG A 271 23.31 -53.75 3.74
CA ARG A 271 23.68 -55.18 3.61
C ARG A 271 25.18 -55.39 3.60
N ALA A 272 25.93 -54.55 2.90
CA ALA A 272 27.39 -54.62 2.79
C ALA A 272 28.07 -54.38 4.15
N LYS A 273 27.49 -53.51 4.99
CA LYS A 273 27.95 -53.25 6.37
C LYS A 273 27.43 -54.25 7.40
N GLY A 274 26.89 -55.38 6.95
CA GLY A 274 26.49 -56.51 7.81
C GLY A 274 25.03 -56.49 8.28
N GLY A 275 24.21 -55.55 7.82
CA GLY A 275 22.78 -55.47 8.16
C GLY A 275 22.52 -55.05 9.60
N GLU A 276 23.47 -54.37 10.25
CA GLU A 276 23.35 -53.93 11.63
C GLU A 276 22.79 -52.50 11.72
N ILE A 277 21.80 -52.31 12.60
CA ILE A 277 21.18 -50.98 12.82
C ILE A 277 22.16 -50.02 13.49
N TYR A 278 23.12 -50.54 14.26
CA TYR A 278 24.09 -49.76 15.03
C TYR A 278 25.51 -50.11 14.59
N LEU A 279 26.05 -49.32 13.69
CA LEU A 279 27.44 -49.46 13.25
C LEU A 279 28.38 -48.97 14.35
N LYS A 280 29.43 -49.75 14.63
CA LYS A 280 30.50 -49.33 15.56
C LYS A 280 31.19 -48.11 14.97
N ARG A 281 31.38 -47.08 15.80
CA ARG A 281 32.07 -45.85 15.42
C ARG A 281 33.50 -46.22 15.03
N GLU A 282 33.92 -45.92 13.80
CA GLU A 282 35.32 -46.10 13.39
C GLU A 282 36.21 -45.27 14.31
N GLU A 283 37.20 -45.91 14.92
CA GLU A 283 38.23 -45.22 15.70
C GLU A 283 39.14 -44.47 14.74
N ALA A 284 38.95 -43.14 14.69
CA ALA A 284 39.91 -42.17 14.19
C ALA A 284 40.09 -41.07 15.25
#